data_AF-U2MKC6-F1
#
_entry.id   AF-U2MKC6-F1
#
_cell.length_a   1.000
_cell.length_b   1.000
_cell.length_c   1.000
_cell.angle_alpha   90.00
_cell.angle_beta   90.00
_cell.angle_gamma   90.00
#
_symmetry.space_group_name_H-M   'P 1'
#
loop_
_entity.id
_entity.type
_entity.pdbx_description
1 polymer ?
#
loop_
_entity_poly.entity_id
_entity_poly.type
_entity_poly.pdbx_seq_one_letter_code
_entity_poly.pdbx_strand_id
1 'polypeptide(L)'
;MHNTLTDFYCVILAGGKGRRLWPCSREHLPKQFIDFFGVGRTQLQQAYDRFSKILPQANIFINTNETYLDLVHQQLPHVSDDHIMAEPIYRNTAPSVAWANHRIAHINPKACLVVAPSDQTVLNEEVFKNDLLEALSFVRDNDCLLTMGVKPSRPEPGYGYVQIGEHSGQDDIFNVKSFIEKPEREFAHMLMESGEWYWNTGIFLSNVKFLKESLCQHLPAVLRNFDKDNPEWTISAEDAYMKENFPSYPNVSIDYSILEKSDHVYLKKCDFGWADMGTWHGIYEAMQKADDDNVVINSDVHLENSHNNIIKVPKDRFAVVSGLDGYIVAEEGNVLLICKKEDSSALIRKYVAEVQIKKGNDFI
;
A
#
# COMPACT_ATOMS: atom_id res chain seq x y z
N MET A 1 -21.77 -11.37 23.69
CA MET A 1 -20.74 -10.89 22.74
C MET A 1 -21.15 -11.35 21.36
N HIS A 2 -22.07 -10.63 20.71
CA HIS A 2 -22.47 -10.95 19.34
C HIS A 2 -21.28 -10.63 18.41
N ASN A 3 -20.94 -11.60 17.57
CA ASN A 3 -19.93 -11.65 16.50
C ASN A 3 -19.37 -10.30 16.01
N THR A 4 -18.52 -9.62 16.79
CA THR A 4 -17.99 -8.27 16.50
C THR A 4 -17.16 -8.21 15.21
N LEU A 5 -16.64 -9.35 14.74
CA LEU A 5 -15.88 -9.45 13.50
C LEU A 5 -16.76 -9.35 12.24
N THR A 6 -18.08 -9.52 12.32
CA THR A 6 -18.94 -9.47 11.11
C THR A 6 -19.07 -8.06 10.55
N ASP A 7 -18.91 -7.04 11.39
CA ASP A 7 -18.97 -5.64 10.99
C ASP A 7 -17.59 -5.12 10.53
N PHE A 8 -16.54 -5.94 10.59
CA PHE A 8 -15.20 -5.55 10.21
C PHE A 8 -14.87 -6.05 8.80
N TYR A 9 -14.39 -5.14 7.96
CA TYR A 9 -14.10 -5.37 6.56
C TYR A 9 -12.71 -4.88 6.21
N CYS A 10 -12.09 -5.52 5.22
CA CYS A 10 -10.81 -5.11 4.67
C CYS A 10 -10.95 -4.77 3.20
N VAL A 11 -10.30 -3.69 2.78
CA VAL A 11 -10.08 -3.34 1.37
C VAL A 11 -8.59 -3.36 1.10
N ILE A 12 -8.13 -4.28 0.26
CA ILE A 12 -6.72 -4.36 -0.16
C ILE A 12 -6.56 -3.56 -1.45
N LEU A 13 -5.68 -2.56 -1.44
CA LEU A 13 -5.36 -1.75 -2.61
C LEU A 13 -4.23 -2.42 -3.42
N ALA A 14 -4.60 -2.97 -4.58
CA ALA A 14 -3.74 -3.76 -5.47
C ALA A 14 -3.61 -3.16 -6.89
N GLY A 15 -3.85 -1.86 -7.05
CA GLY A 15 -3.78 -1.13 -8.32
C GLY A 15 -2.41 -0.49 -8.65
N GLY A 16 -1.34 -0.83 -7.93
CA GLY A 16 -0.03 -0.23 -8.18
C GLY A 16 0.57 -0.66 -9.53
N LYS A 17 1.04 0.29 -10.36
CA LYS A 17 1.74 -0.02 -11.63
C LYS A 17 3.11 -0.68 -11.47
N GLY A 18 3.66 -0.70 -10.26
CA GLY A 18 4.92 -1.39 -9.96
C GLY A 18 6.16 -0.95 -10.75
N ARG A 19 6.26 0.26 -11.32
CA ARG A 19 7.44 0.64 -12.14
C ARG A 19 8.72 0.96 -11.34
N ARG A 20 8.64 0.98 -10.01
CA ARG A 20 9.72 1.43 -9.12
C ARG A 20 10.78 0.37 -8.82
N LEU A 21 10.49 -0.90 -9.13
CA LEU A 21 11.43 -2.03 -9.03
C LEU A 21 11.78 -2.60 -10.42
N TRP A 22 11.66 -1.78 -11.47
CA TRP A 22 12.15 -2.15 -12.79
C TRP A 22 13.65 -2.51 -12.71
N PRO A 23 14.11 -3.59 -13.39
CA PRO A 23 13.40 -4.37 -14.41
C PRO A 23 12.53 -5.52 -13.87
N CYS A 24 12.64 -5.85 -12.59
CA CYS A 24 11.99 -7.00 -11.98
C CYS A 24 10.47 -6.89 -11.94
N SER A 25 9.92 -5.67 -11.93
CA SER A 25 8.50 -5.42 -12.06
C SER A 25 8.21 -4.52 -13.26
N ARG A 26 7.14 -4.85 -13.98
CA ARG A 26 6.76 -4.24 -15.25
C ARG A 26 5.30 -3.80 -15.23
N GLU A 27 4.89 -3.00 -16.20
CA GLU A 27 3.51 -2.51 -16.24
C GLU A 27 2.47 -3.64 -16.34
N HIS A 28 2.78 -4.71 -17.06
CA HIS A 28 1.89 -5.88 -17.22
C HIS A 28 2.00 -6.90 -16.08
N LEU A 29 3.08 -6.85 -15.29
CA LEU A 29 3.27 -7.69 -14.12
C LEU A 29 3.87 -6.86 -12.97
N PRO A 30 3.05 -6.07 -12.27
CA PRO A 30 3.49 -5.26 -11.14
C PRO A 30 3.99 -6.09 -9.95
N LYS A 31 4.77 -5.45 -9.07
CA LYS A 31 5.44 -6.12 -7.94
C LYS A 31 4.51 -6.91 -7.02
N GLN A 32 3.27 -6.44 -6.79
CA GLN A 32 2.34 -7.10 -5.88
C GLN A 32 1.92 -8.49 -6.38
N PHE A 33 2.11 -8.75 -7.68
CA PHE A 33 1.82 -10.01 -8.34
C PHE A 33 3.06 -10.89 -8.57
N ILE A 34 4.24 -10.49 -8.06
CA ILE A 34 5.49 -11.24 -8.23
C ILE A 34 5.93 -11.77 -6.86
N ASP A 35 6.40 -13.03 -6.83
CA ASP A 35 7.16 -13.54 -5.68
C ASP A 35 8.57 -12.94 -5.68
N PHE A 36 8.64 -11.66 -5.36
CA PHE A 36 9.86 -10.86 -5.49
C PHE A 36 10.99 -11.39 -4.59
N PHE A 37 10.61 -11.89 -3.39
CA PHE A 37 11.52 -12.34 -2.34
C PHE A 37 11.78 -13.86 -2.36
N GLY A 38 11.07 -14.63 -3.20
CA GLY A 38 11.27 -16.08 -3.32
C GLY A 38 10.69 -16.89 -2.16
N VAL A 39 9.66 -16.36 -1.50
CA VAL A 39 9.01 -16.97 -0.33
C VAL A 39 7.82 -17.86 -0.72
N GLY A 40 7.57 -18.03 -2.02
CA GLY A 40 6.47 -18.83 -2.56
C GLY A 40 5.12 -18.12 -2.56
N ARG A 41 5.07 -16.83 -2.20
CA ARG A 41 3.85 -16.01 -2.14
C ARG A 41 4.11 -14.60 -2.62
N THR A 42 3.21 -14.08 -3.46
CA THR A 42 3.25 -12.68 -3.90
C THR A 42 2.83 -11.73 -2.77
N GLN A 43 3.12 -10.43 -2.90
CA GLN A 43 2.74 -9.48 -1.85
C GLN A 43 1.20 -9.38 -1.68
N LEU A 44 0.45 -9.43 -2.79
CA LEU A 44 -1.01 -9.49 -2.76
C LEU A 44 -1.50 -10.70 -1.96
N GLN A 45 -0.92 -11.88 -2.22
CA GLN A 45 -1.29 -13.10 -1.48
C GLN A 45 -0.92 -12.99 0.00
N GLN A 46 0.25 -12.46 0.33
CA GLN A 46 0.66 -12.25 1.72
C GLN A 46 -0.27 -11.28 2.46
N ALA A 47 -0.69 -10.19 1.81
CA ALA A 47 -1.65 -9.25 2.38
C ALA A 47 -3.01 -9.95 2.62
N TYR A 48 -3.52 -10.68 1.63
CA TYR A 48 -4.77 -11.43 1.77
C TYR A 48 -4.70 -12.48 2.87
N ASP A 49 -3.64 -13.30 2.89
CA ASP A 49 -3.41 -14.34 3.89
C ASP A 49 -3.43 -13.73 5.30
N ARG A 50 -2.74 -12.59 5.51
CA ARG A 50 -2.71 -11.88 6.78
C ARG A 50 -4.11 -11.46 7.24
N PHE A 51 -4.89 -10.81 6.38
CA PHE A 51 -6.24 -10.36 6.75
C PHE A 51 -7.22 -11.53 6.91
N SER A 52 -7.09 -12.60 6.13
CA SER A 52 -7.97 -13.79 6.22
C SER A 52 -7.81 -14.59 7.52
N LYS A 53 -6.68 -14.45 8.21
CA LYS A 53 -6.47 -14.99 9.56
C LYS A 53 -7.19 -14.19 10.66
N ILE A 54 -7.63 -12.97 10.35
CA ILE A 54 -8.20 -12.01 11.31
C ILE A 54 -9.69 -11.79 11.04
N LEU A 55 -10.07 -11.65 9.78
CA LEU A 55 -11.42 -11.32 9.32
C LEU A 55 -12.04 -12.48 8.52
N PRO A 56 -13.38 -12.59 8.49
CA PRO A 56 -14.04 -13.49 7.55
C PRO A 56 -13.61 -13.21 6.11
N GLN A 57 -13.32 -14.23 5.32
CA GLN A 57 -12.92 -14.07 3.91
C GLN A 57 -13.97 -13.31 3.08
N ALA A 58 -15.26 -13.49 3.40
CA ALA A 58 -16.38 -12.77 2.79
C ALA A 58 -16.39 -11.25 3.09
N ASN A 59 -15.51 -10.76 3.97
CA ASN A 59 -15.39 -9.36 4.33
C ASN A 59 -14.09 -8.73 3.78
N ILE A 60 -13.35 -9.44 2.91
CA ILE A 60 -12.11 -8.94 2.30
C ILE A 60 -12.36 -8.63 0.83
N PHE A 61 -12.15 -7.37 0.46
CA PHE A 61 -12.35 -6.82 -0.87
C PHE A 61 -11.01 -6.42 -1.48
N ILE A 62 -10.90 -6.49 -2.81
CA ILE A 62 -9.71 -6.12 -3.56
C ILE A 62 -10.07 -4.97 -4.50
N ASN A 63 -9.40 -3.82 -4.36
CA ASN A 63 -9.38 -2.81 -5.42
C ASN A 63 -8.18 -3.06 -6.32
N THR A 64 -8.41 -3.10 -7.62
CA THR A 64 -7.33 -3.23 -8.60
C THR A 64 -7.66 -2.47 -9.88
N ASN A 65 -6.77 -2.49 -10.87
CA ASN A 65 -7.09 -2.02 -12.21
C ASN A 65 -7.61 -3.18 -13.06
N GLU A 66 -8.53 -2.93 -13.99
CA GLU A 66 -9.10 -3.97 -14.87
C GLU A 66 -8.04 -4.74 -15.66
N THR A 67 -6.89 -4.13 -15.97
CA THR A 67 -5.75 -4.79 -16.62
C THR A 67 -5.15 -5.93 -15.78
N TYR A 68 -5.35 -5.92 -14.46
CA TYR A 68 -4.79 -6.90 -13.53
C TYR A 68 -5.83 -7.91 -13.03
N LEU A 69 -7.06 -7.87 -13.54
CA LEU A 69 -8.15 -8.73 -13.08
C LEU A 69 -7.80 -10.22 -13.20
N ASP A 70 -7.24 -10.64 -14.34
CA ASP A 70 -6.81 -12.03 -14.56
C ASP A 70 -5.73 -12.46 -13.54
N LEU A 71 -4.79 -11.58 -13.21
CA LEU A 71 -3.75 -11.85 -12.20
C LEU A 71 -4.35 -11.99 -10.80
N VAL A 72 -5.34 -11.17 -10.45
CA VAL A 72 -6.06 -11.29 -9.17
C VAL A 72 -6.79 -12.62 -9.10
N HIS A 73 -7.55 -13.02 -10.13
CA HIS A 73 -8.24 -14.31 -10.16
C HIS A 73 -7.27 -15.50 -10.08
N GLN A 74 -6.14 -15.42 -10.79
CA GLN A 74 -5.12 -16.47 -10.74
C GLN A 74 -4.54 -16.62 -9.33
N GLN A 75 -4.27 -15.51 -8.63
CA GLN A 75 -3.58 -15.52 -7.34
C GLN A 75 -4.52 -15.71 -6.14
N LEU A 76 -5.78 -15.29 -6.26
CA LEU A 76 -6.82 -15.32 -5.24
C LEU A 76 -8.10 -15.99 -5.80
N PRO A 77 -8.06 -17.26 -6.22
CA PRO A 77 -9.18 -17.92 -6.93
C PRO A 77 -10.44 -18.14 -6.09
N HIS A 78 -10.38 -17.88 -4.77
CA HIS A 78 -11.50 -18.02 -3.85
C HIS A 78 -12.24 -16.70 -3.60
N VAL A 79 -11.73 -15.58 -4.09
CA VAL A 79 -12.37 -14.27 -3.98
C VAL A 79 -13.43 -14.14 -5.07
N SER A 80 -14.67 -13.81 -4.68
CA SER A 80 -15.79 -13.59 -5.61
C SER A 80 -15.57 -12.33 -6.44
N ASP A 81 -16.12 -12.29 -7.66
CA ASP A 81 -16.08 -11.11 -8.54
C ASP A 81 -16.71 -9.89 -7.87
N ASP A 82 -17.78 -10.08 -7.10
CA ASP A 82 -18.44 -9.02 -6.33
C ASP A 82 -17.50 -8.34 -5.31
N HIS A 83 -16.44 -9.04 -4.90
CA HIS A 83 -15.42 -8.56 -3.95
C HIS A 83 -14.21 -7.92 -4.65
N ILE A 84 -14.19 -7.85 -5.98
CA ILE A 84 -13.11 -7.25 -6.76
C ILE A 84 -13.65 -6.01 -7.47
N MET A 85 -13.18 -4.83 -7.05
CA MET A 85 -13.47 -3.57 -7.74
C MET A 85 -12.36 -3.31 -8.77
N ALA A 86 -12.66 -3.60 -10.04
CA ALA A 86 -11.74 -3.43 -11.16
C ALA A 86 -11.88 -2.03 -11.79
N GLU A 87 -10.92 -1.16 -11.50
CA GLU A 87 -10.92 0.24 -11.94
C GLU A 87 -10.48 0.36 -13.40
N PRO A 88 -11.21 1.13 -14.25
CA PRO A 88 -10.85 1.29 -15.67
C PRO A 88 -9.63 2.19 -15.87
N ILE A 89 -9.33 3.06 -14.90
CA ILE A 89 -8.22 4.01 -14.96
C ILE A 89 -7.68 4.30 -13.57
N TYR A 90 -6.37 4.53 -13.47
CA TYR A 90 -5.70 4.90 -12.23
C TYR A 90 -6.10 6.31 -11.79
N ARG A 91 -6.72 6.42 -10.60
CA ARG A 91 -7.07 7.70 -9.96
C ARG A 91 -6.53 7.86 -8.53
N ASN A 92 -5.51 7.07 -8.18
CA ASN A 92 -4.92 7.03 -6.83
C ASN A 92 -5.96 6.57 -5.78
N THR A 93 -5.63 6.63 -4.49
CA THR A 93 -6.35 5.84 -3.48
C THR A 93 -7.72 6.37 -3.07
N ALA A 94 -8.00 7.69 -3.13
CA ALA A 94 -9.28 8.19 -2.62
C ALA A 94 -10.50 7.73 -3.45
N PRO A 95 -10.47 7.75 -4.80
CA PRO A 95 -11.56 7.20 -5.61
C PRO A 95 -11.74 5.69 -5.45
N SER A 96 -10.64 4.93 -5.33
CA SER A 96 -10.67 3.49 -5.04
C SER A 96 -11.43 3.21 -3.74
N VAL A 97 -11.09 3.94 -2.68
CA VAL A 97 -11.71 3.82 -1.36
C VAL A 97 -13.17 4.30 -1.39
N ALA A 98 -13.50 5.34 -2.16
CA ALA A 98 -14.87 5.82 -2.30
C ALA A 98 -15.80 4.74 -2.87
N TRP A 99 -15.33 4.03 -3.91
CA TRP A 99 -16.09 2.93 -4.49
C TRP A 99 -16.20 1.74 -3.52
N ALA A 100 -15.10 1.33 -2.89
CA ALA A 100 -15.14 0.24 -1.91
C ALA A 100 -16.07 0.56 -0.72
N ASN A 101 -16.00 1.80 -0.20
CA ASN A 101 -16.85 2.26 0.89
C ASN A 101 -18.33 2.25 0.50
N HIS A 102 -18.65 2.66 -0.73
CA HIS A 102 -20.02 2.65 -1.23
C HIS A 102 -20.59 1.22 -1.32
N ARG A 103 -19.83 0.28 -1.91
CA ARG A 103 -20.21 -1.13 -2.00
C ARG A 103 -20.38 -1.76 -0.63
N ILE A 104 -19.42 -1.59 0.27
CA ILE A 104 -19.47 -2.21 1.59
C ILE A 104 -20.58 -1.58 2.44
N ALA A 105 -20.82 -0.27 2.34
CA ALA A 105 -21.92 0.38 3.06
C ALA A 105 -23.30 -0.13 2.61
N HIS A 106 -23.45 -0.50 1.33
CA HIS A 106 -24.68 -1.13 0.82
C HIS A 106 -24.89 -2.53 1.41
N ILE A 107 -23.81 -3.31 1.57
CA ILE A 107 -23.86 -4.65 2.18
C ILE A 107 -24.08 -4.57 3.69
N ASN A 108 -23.37 -3.68 4.38
CA ASN A 108 -23.45 -3.47 5.81
C ASN A 108 -23.29 -1.97 6.16
N PRO A 109 -24.37 -1.26 6.52
CA PRO A 109 -24.32 0.17 6.83
C PRO A 109 -23.60 0.49 8.15
N LYS A 110 -23.23 -0.51 8.95
CA LYS A 110 -22.48 -0.37 10.21
C LYS A 110 -21.02 -0.82 10.08
N ALA A 111 -20.57 -1.12 8.85
CA ALA A 111 -19.23 -1.62 8.63
C ALA A 111 -18.14 -0.66 9.12
N CYS A 112 -17.08 -1.25 9.67
CA CYS A 112 -15.80 -0.58 9.94
C CYS A 112 -14.77 -1.17 8.99
N LEU A 113 -14.15 -0.31 8.21
CA LEU A 113 -13.18 -0.69 7.19
C LEU A 113 -11.77 -0.55 7.75
N VAL A 114 -10.91 -1.49 7.40
CA VAL A 114 -9.48 -1.26 7.26
C VAL A 114 -9.15 -1.24 5.76
N VAL A 115 -8.40 -0.25 5.33
CA VAL A 115 -7.86 -0.21 3.97
C VAL A 115 -6.36 -0.34 4.07
N ALA A 116 -5.80 -1.26 3.29
CA ALA A 116 -4.38 -1.60 3.37
C ALA A 116 -3.77 -1.72 1.97
N PRO A 117 -2.56 -1.18 1.76
CA PRO A 117 -1.80 -1.45 0.55
C PRO A 117 -1.39 -2.93 0.47
N SER A 118 -1.43 -3.49 -0.73
CA SER A 118 -1.08 -4.91 -0.97
C SER A 118 0.41 -5.22 -0.81
N ASP A 119 1.26 -4.21 -0.66
CA ASP A 119 2.66 -4.29 -1.05
C ASP A 119 3.66 -4.01 0.09
N GLN A 120 3.19 -4.27 1.32
CA GLN A 120 3.86 -3.99 2.58
C GLN A 120 4.23 -5.24 3.37
N THR A 121 5.33 -5.15 4.12
CA THR A 121 5.79 -6.21 5.02
C THR A 121 5.41 -5.88 6.46
N VAL A 122 4.86 -6.87 7.16
CA VAL A 122 4.56 -6.86 8.60
C VAL A 122 5.41 -7.94 9.24
N LEU A 123 6.24 -7.58 10.22
CA LEU A 123 7.19 -8.52 10.85
C LEU A 123 6.53 -9.39 11.92
N ASN A 124 5.57 -8.83 12.68
CA ASN A 124 4.86 -9.50 13.75
C ASN A 124 3.35 -9.48 13.51
N GLU A 125 2.82 -10.53 12.87
CA GLU A 125 1.39 -10.61 12.51
C GLU A 125 0.45 -10.66 13.71
N GLU A 126 0.88 -11.19 14.86
CA GLU A 126 0.04 -11.24 16.07
C GLU A 126 -0.10 -9.86 16.72
N VAL A 127 0.99 -9.08 16.79
CA VAL A 127 0.92 -7.67 17.26
C VAL A 127 0.07 -6.85 16.29
N PHE A 128 0.28 -7.03 14.98
CA PHE A 128 -0.53 -6.36 13.96
C PHE A 128 -2.02 -6.67 14.12
N LYS A 129 -2.37 -7.93 14.38
CA LYS A 129 -3.76 -8.35 14.62
C LYS A 129 -4.38 -7.66 15.82
N ASN A 130 -3.66 -7.57 16.94
CA ASN A 130 -4.16 -6.89 18.14
C ASN A 130 -4.36 -5.40 17.89
N ASP A 131 -3.34 -4.73 17.32
CA ASP A 131 -3.40 -3.30 16.97
C ASP A 131 -4.57 -3.01 16.02
N LEU A 132 -4.77 -3.88 15.01
CA LEU A 132 -5.86 -3.78 14.05
C LEU A 132 -7.24 -3.92 14.71
N LEU A 133 -7.42 -4.89 15.62
CA LEU A 133 -8.71 -5.12 16.28
C LEU A 133 -9.06 -3.99 17.26
N GLU A 134 -8.07 -3.45 17.98
CA GLU A 134 -8.25 -2.26 18.83
C GLU A 134 -8.63 -1.04 17.99
N ALA A 135 -7.91 -0.81 16.88
CA ALA A 135 -8.18 0.25 15.93
C ALA A 135 -9.60 0.16 15.31
N LEU A 136 -10.01 -1.04 14.88
CA LEU A 136 -11.34 -1.30 14.36
C LEU A 136 -12.44 -1.09 15.42
N SER A 137 -12.17 -1.45 16.67
CA SER A 137 -13.10 -1.19 17.76
C SER A 137 -13.24 0.31 18.04
N PHE A 138 -12.15 1.07 17.97
CA PHE A 138 -12.18 2.51 18.17
C PHE A 138 -13.02 3.22 17.11
N VAL A 139 -12.81 2.95 15.82
CA VAL A 139 -13.56 3.61 14.73
C VAL A 139 -15.03 3.18 14.66
N ARG A 140 -15.39 2.05 15.28
CA ARG A 140 -16.79 1.64 15.44
C ARG A 140 -17.56 2.64 16.30
N ASP A 141 -16.95 3.09 17.38
CA ASP A 141 -17.60 3.95 18.38
C ASP A 141 -17.33 5.44 18.13
N ASN A 142 -16.44 5.77 17.18
CA ASN A 142 -16.01 7.13 16.88
C ASN A 142 -16.05 7.42 15.37
N ASP A 143 -16.81 8.45 14.97
CA ASP A 143 -16.87 8.97 13.60
C ASP A 143 -15.55 9.70 13.27
N CYS A 144 -14.56 8.94 12.79
CA CYS A 144 -13.20 9.43 12.54
C CYS A 144 -12.46 8.60 11.46
N LEU A 145 -11.33 9.14 11.01
CA LEU A 145 -10.30 8.39 10.27
C LEU A 145 -9.14 8.08 11.21
N LEU A 146 -8.77 6.81 11.34
CA LEU A 146 -7.64 6.36 12.15
C LEU A 146 -6.54 5.81 11.22
N THR A 147 -5.31 6.31 11.33
CA THR A 147 -4.15 5.72 10.65
C THR A 147 -3.34 4.85 11.61
N MET A 148 -2.71 3.79 11.12
CA MET A 148 -1.75 3.01 11.89
C MET A 148 -0.35 3.59 11.70
N GLY A 149 0.27 4.02 12.79
CA GLY A 149 1.59 4.67 12.80
C GLY A 149 2.66 3.80 13.43
N VAL A 150 3.80 3.65 12.75
CA VAL A 150 4.96 2.89 13.28
C VAL A 150 6.07 3.85 13.65
N LYS A 151 6.74 3.59 14.78
CA LYS A 151 7.84 4.43 15.26
C LYS A 151 9.00 4.42 14.24
N PRO A 152 9.53 5.60 13.83
CA PRO A 152 10.65 5.65 12.90
C PRO A 152 11.89 5.00 13.52
N SER A 153 12.51 4.07 12.80
CA SER A 153 13.80 3.46 13.18
C SER A 153 14.99 4.12 12.49
N ARG A 154 14.73 4.95 11.47
CA ARG A 154 15.72 5.72 10.71
C ARG A 154 15.06 7.00 10.14
N PRO A 155 15.84 8.01 9.71
CA PRO A 155 15.30 9.13 8.95
C PRO A 155 14.98 8.68 7.51
N GLU A 156 13.70 8.50 7.20
CA GLU A 156 13.23 7.98 5.91
C GLU A 156 12.43 9.04 5.13
N PRO A 157 13.04 9.78 4.20
CA PRO A 157 12.35 10.81 3.42
C PRO A 157 11.30 10.24 2.45
N GLY A 158 11.31 8.92 2.20
CA GLY A 158 10.34 8.25 1.35
C GLY A 158 8.95 8.04 1.95
N TYR A 159 8.77 8.26 3.26
CA TYR A 159 7.52 8.01 3.97
C TYR A 159 6.79 9.29 4.39
N GLY A 160 5.48 9.18 4.60
CA GLY A 160 4.72 10.20 5.30
C GLY A 160 4.98 10.12 6.80
N TYR A 161 4.96 11.26 7.48
CA TYR A 161 5.12 11.38 8.92
C TYR A 161 3.88 12.00 9.54
N VAL A 162 3.41 11.43 10.65
CA VAL A 162 2.23 11.87 11.39
C VAL A 162 2.66 12.28 12.80
N GLN A 163 2.37 13.51 13.18
CA GLN A 163 2.63 14.00 14.54
C GLN A 163 1.46 13.62 15.45
N ILE A 164 1.77 12.95 16.56
CA ILE A 164 0.77 12.70 17.59
C ILE A 164 0.44 14.00 18.35
N GLY A 165 -0.83 14.17 18.66
CA GLY A 165 -1.36 15.20 19.53
C GLY A 165 -1.80 14.61 20.87
N GLU A 166 -2.98 15.01 21.33
CA GLU A 166 -3.53 14.58 22.61
C GLU A 166 -3.97 13.11 22.58
N HIS A 167 -3.80 12.42 23.71
CA HIS A 167 -4.25 11.04 23.90
C HIS A 167 -5.78 10.99 23.86
N SER A 168 -6.36 10.04 23.12
CA SER A 168 -7.82 9.92 22.94
C SER A 168 -8.56 9.47 24.20
N GLY A 169 -7.84 8.90 25.16
CA GLY A 169 -8.38 8.30 26.39
C GLY A 169 -8.57 6.78 26.30
N GLN A 170 -8.30 6.19 25.13
CA GLN A 170 -8.44 4.76 24.87
C GLN A 170 -7.20 4.21 24.15
N ASP A 171 -6.68 3.08 24.65
CA ASP A 171 -5.54 2.34 24.07
C ASP A 171 -4.36 3.27 23.71
N ASP A 172 -3.49 2.90 22.76
CA ASP A 172 -2.43 3.78 22.26
C ASP A 172 -2.89 4.67 21.08
N ILE A 173 -4.04 5.32 21.23
CA ILE A 173 -4.67 6.14 20.18
C ILE A 173 -4.59 7.62 20.53
N PHE A 174 -4.11 8.44 19.58
CA PHE A 174 -3.87 9.86 19.74
C PHE A 174 -4.53 10.64 18.60
N ASN A 175 -5.03 11.85 18.86
CA ASN A 175 -5.42 12.75 17.78
C ASN A 175 -4.19 13.12 16.93
N VAL A 176 -4.37 13.35 15.64
CA VAL A 176 -3.30 13.79 14.73
C VAL A 176 -3.19 15.30 14.75
N LYS A 177 -2.01 15.80 15.11
CA LYS A 177 -1.71 17.23 15.15
C LYS A 177 -1.26 17.77 13.79
N SER A 178 -0.49 16.98 13.04
CA SER A 178 0.04 17.38 11.75
C SER A 178 0.43 16.15 10.92
N PHE A 179 0.39 16.32 9.61
CA PHE A 179 0.81 15.32 8.62
C PHE A 179 1.79 15.96 7.64
N ILE A 180 2.89 15.26 7.34
CA ILE A 180 3.91 15.71 6.41
C ILE A 180 4.27 14.56 5.48
N GLU A 181 3.94 14.71 4.20
CA GLU A 181 4.25 13.70 3.18
C GLU A 181 5.67 13.88 2.65
N LYS A 182 6.50 12.84 2.78
CA LYS A 182 7.83 12.75 2.16
C LYS A 182 8.72 13.99 2.43
N PRO A 183 9.08 14.25 3.70
CA PRO A 183 9.91 15.38 4.05
C PRO A 183 11.32 15.28 3.45
N GLU A 184 11.99 16.42 3.30
CA GLU A 184 13.43 16.46 3.01
C GLU A 184 14.23 15.72 4.09
N ARG A 185 15.39 15.16 3.74
CA ARG A 185 16.15 14.25 4.62
C ARG A 185 16.52 14.89 5.96
N GLU A 186 17.02 16.12 5.95
CA GLU A 186 17.38 16.84 7.17
C GLU A 186 16.16 17.02 8.07
N PHE A 187 14.99 17.21 7.46
CA PHE A 187 13.73 17.32 8.19
C PHE A 187 13.29 15.97 8.74
N ALA A 188 13.38 14.88 7.97
CA ALA A 188 13.09 13.53 8.43
C ALA A 188 13.91 13.14 9.69
N HIS A 189 15.17 13.59 9.76
CA HIS A 189 16.01 13.42 10.96
C HIS A 189 15.45 14.15 12.17
N MET A 190 15.10 15.43 12.02
CA MET A 190 14.50 16.20 13.10
C MET A 190 13.15 15.63 13.56
N LEU A 191 12.31 15.15 12.63
CA LEU A 191 11.03 14.51 12.96
C LEU A 191 11.23 13.23 13.77
N MET A 192 12.19 12.38 13.37
CA MET A 192 12.51 11.15 14.09
C MET A 192 13.05 11.44 15.51
N GLU A 193 13.99 12.37 15.64
CA GLU A 193 14.62 12.69 16.92
C GLU A 193 13.65 13.29 17.94
N SER A 194 12.59 13.97 17.49
CA SER A 194 11.61 14.55 18.42
C SER A 194 10.81 13.50 19.19
N GLY A 195 10.69 12.27 18.66
CA GLY A 195 9.93 11.17 19.27
C GLY A 195 8.40 11.33 19.22
N GLU A 196 7.89 12.42 18.63
CA GLU A 196 6.45 12.70 18.48
C GLU A 196 5.90 12.34 17.10
N TRP A 197 6.76 11.92 16.17
CA TRP A 197 6.36 11.60 14.80
C TRP A 197 6.43 10.09 14.53
N TYR A 198 5.44 9.61 13.81
CA TYR A 198 5.29 8.21 13.42
C TYR A 198 5.21 8.11 11.90
N TRP A 199 5.78 7.06 11.32
CA TRP A 199 5.61 6.78 9.90
C TRP A 199 4.16 6.45 9.61
N ASN A 200 3.58 7.12 8.62
CA ASN A 200 2.30 6.73 8.02
C ASN A 200 2.50 5.41 7.29
N THR A 201 1.88 4.35 7.80
CA THR A 201 1.94 3.04 7.14
C THR A 201 1.09 3.00 5.88
N GLY A 202 0.23 3.99 5.63
CA GLY A 202 -0.77 3.93 4.56
C GLY A 202 -1.90 2.94 4.83
N ILE A 203 -1.96 2.34 6.03
CA ILE A 203 -3.10 1.58 6.52
C ILE A 203 -4.00 2.54 7.30
N PHE A 204 -5.27 2.61 6.91
CA PHE A 204 -6.24 3.51 7.52
C PHE A 204 -7.55 2.78 7.80
N LEU A 205 -8.26 3.26 8.81
CA LEU A 205 -9.49 2.68 9.31
C LEU A 205 -10.54 3.76 9.50
N SER A 206 -11.80 3.41 9.26
CA SER A 206 -12.94 4.28 9.53
C SER A 206 -14.23 3.48 9.48
N ASN A 207 -15.28 3.97 10.14
CA ASN A 207 -16.62 3.46 9.85
C ASN A 207 -17.12 4.01 8.50
N VAL A 208 -17.97 3.22 7.82
CA VAL A 208 -18.40 3.55 6.45
C VAL A 208 -19.20 4.84 6.34
N LYS A 209 -19.86 5.26 7.43
CA LYS A 209 -20.66 6.48 7.49
C LYS A 209 -19.76 7.70 7.45
N PHE A 210 -18.82 7.81 8.40
CA PHE A 210 -17.87 8.91 8.44
C PHE A 210 -17.05 8.98 7.15
N LEU A 211 -16.53 7.84 6.69
CA LEU A 211 -15.73 7.80 5.47
C LEU A 211 -16.52 8.25 4.23
N LYS A 212 -17.80 7.88 4.12
CA LYS A 212 -18.70 8.39 3.06
C LYS A 212 -18.82 9.91 3.15
N GLU A 213 -19.13 10.44 4.33
CA GLU A 213 -19.32 11.87 4.56
C GLU A 213 -18.05 12.68 4.23
N SER A 214 -16.89 12.25 4.72
CA SER A 214 -15.60 12.90 4.44
C SER A 214 -15.25 12.87 2.95
N LEU A 215 -15.34 11.71 2.30
CA LEU A 215 -15.04 11.60 0.87
C LEU A 215 -16.00 12.43 0.01
N CYS A 216 -17.26 12.58 0.42
CA CYS A 216 -18.23 13.40 -0.30
C CYS A 216 -17.87 14.90 -0.33
N GLN A 217 -17.13 15.40 0.66
CA GLN A 217 -16.66 16.78 0.73
C GLN A 217 -15.50 17.06 -0.23
N HIS A 218 -14.72 16.03 -0.57
CA HIS A 218 -13.49 16.17 -1.36
C HIS A 218 -13.59 15.60 -2.78
N LEU A 219 -14.54 14.71 -3.04
CA LEU A 219 -14.71 14.06 -4.33
C LEU A 219 -16.01 14.48 -5.05
N PRO A 220 -16.00 14.54 -6.39
CA PRO A 220 -17.20 14.69 -7.21
C PRO A 220 -18.32 13.71 -6.85
N ALA A 221 -19.56 14.10 -7.13
CA ALA A 221 -20.78 13.38 -6.76
C ALA A 221 -21.08 12.13 -7.62
N VAL A 222 -20.07 11.41 -8.12
CA VAL A 222 -20.25 10.28 -9.07
C VAL A 222 -21.18 9.20 -8.50
N LEU A 223 -20.80 8.57 -7.39
CA LEU A 223 -21.63 7.54 -6.72
C LEU A 223 -22.94 8.10 -6.15
N ARG A 224 -22.97 9.38 -5.74
CA ARG A 224 -24.21 10.02 -5.26
C ARG A 224 -25.23 10.22 -6.39
N ASN A 225 -24.77 10.49 -7.60
CA ASN A 225 -25.63 10.56 -8.78
C ASN A 225 -26.15 9.16 -9.14
N PHE A 226 -25.29 8.14 -9.06
CA PHE A 226 -25.70 6.75 -9.24
C PHE A 226 -26.82 6.33 -8.28
N ASP A 227 -26.65 6.55 -6.97
CA ASP A 227 -27.66 6.28 -5.94
C ASP A 227 -29.00 6.99 -6.23
N LYS A 228 -28.94 8.25 -6.66
CA LYS A 228 -30.14 9.05 -6.97
C LYS A 228 -30.92 8.48 -8.15
N ASP A 229 -30.22 8.06 -9.20
CA ASP A 229 -30.83 7.55 -10.42
C ASP A 229 -31.21 6.06 -10.30
N ASN A 230 -30.62 5.33 -9.34
CA ASN A 230 -30.78 3.90 -9.12
C ASN A 230 -30.95 3.56 -7.62
N PRO A 231 -32.10 3.84 -6.99
CA PRO A 231 -32.27 3.67 -5.54
C PRO A 231 -32.19 2.20 -5.07
N GLU A 232 -32.44 1.23 -5.95
CA GLU A 232 -32.34 -0.21 -5.68
C GLU A 232 -31.37 -0.84 -6.70
N TRP A 233 -30.10 -0.45 -6.63
CA TRP A 233 -29.08 -0.95 -7.53
C TRP A 233 -28.59 -2.36 -7.14
N THR A 234 -28.03 -3.06 -8.13
CA THR A 234 -27.30 -4.33 -7.94
C THR A 234 -25.82 -4.12 -8.15
N ILE A 235 -24.96 -5.00 -7.61
CA ILE A 235 -23.50 -4.89 -7.75
C ILE A 235 -23.10 -4.77 -9.23
N SER A 236 -23.68 -5.58 -10.11
CA SER A 236 -23.41 -5.50 -11.56
C SER A 236 -23.80 -4.16 -12.19
N ALA A 237 -24.86 -3.50 -11.69
CA ALA A 237 -25.24 -2.17 -12.16
C ALA A 237 -24.25 -1.09 -11.69
N GLU A 238 -23.75 -1.21 -10.46
CA GLU A 238 -22.70 -0.35 -9.92
C GLU A 238 -21.40 -0.53 -10.73
N ASP A 239 -20.98 -1.77 -11.01
CA ASP A 239 -19.80 -2.06 -11.82
C ASP A 239 -19.87 -1.42 -13.21
N ALA A 240 -21.00 -1.59 -13.90
CA ALA A 240 -21.22 -0.99 -15.21
C ALA A 240 -21.14 0.55 -15.15
N TYR A 241 -21.79 1.15 -14.16
CA TYR A 241 -21.75 2.60 -13.97
C TYR A 241 -20.33 3.10 -13.66
N MET A 242 -19.60 2.42 -12.78
CA MET A 242 -18.26 2.80 -12.40
C MET A 242 -17.27 2.63 -13.56
N LYS A 243 -17.43 1.61 -14.39
CA LYS A 243 -16.62 1.47 -15.61
C LYS A 243 -16.70 2.70 -16.53
N GLU A 244 -17.87 3.31 -16.62
CA GLU A 244 -18.09 4.51 -17.47
C GLU A 244 -17.72 5.82 -16.75
N ASN A 245 -17.99 5.93 -15.45
CA ASN A 245 -17.97 7.21 -14.73
C ASN A 245 -16.78 7.37 -13.76
N PHE A 246 -16.03 6.31 -13.44
CA PHE A 246 -14.81 6.41 -12.62
C PHE A 246 -13.78 7.43 -13.18
N PRO A 247 -13.61 7.58 -14.52
CA PRO A 247 -12.73 8.61 -15.06
C PRO A 247 -13.07 10.06 -14.65
N SER A 248 -14.30 10.34 -14.21
CA SER A 248 -14.71 11.66 -13.71
C SER A 248 -14.11 12.00 -12.34
N TYR A 249 -13.60 11.00 -11.60
CA TYR A 249 -12.88 11.27 -10.35
C TYR A 249 -11.51 11.90 -10.62
N PRO A 250 -11.05 12.83 -9.74
CA PRO A 250 -9.69 13.37 -9.82
C PRO A 250 -8.66 12.31 -9.42
N ASN A 251 -7.42 12.49 -9.86
CA ASN A 251 -6.31 11.65 -9.41
C ASN A 251 -5.77 12.15 -8.07
N VAL A 252 -6.25 11.58 -6.95
CA VAL A 252 -5.95 12.09 -5.60
C VAL A 252 -5.85 10.96 -4.56
N SER A 253 -4.89 11.04 -3.63
CA SER A 253 -4.75 10.06 -2.55
C SER A 253 -5.65 10.42 -1.37
N ILE A 254 -6.02 9.41 -0.59
CA ILE A 254 -6.79 9.59 0.63
C ILE A 254 -6.04 10.41 1.68
N ASP A 255 -4.71 10.28 1.74
CA ASP A 255 -3.86 11.02 2.68
C ASP A 255 -4.03 12.53 2.47
N TYR A 256 -3.99 12.97 1.21
CA TYR A 256 -4.21 14.37 0.84
C TYR A 256 -5.67 14.82 1.00
N SER A 257 -6.62 13.90 0.79
CA SER A 257 -8.04 14.22 0.88
C SER A 257 -8.53 14.36 2.31
N ILE A 258 -8.08 13.50 3.23
CA ILE A 258 -8.64 13.42 4.60
C ILE A 258 -7.57 13.65 5.67
N LEU A 259 -6.43 12.96 5.64
CA LEU A 259 -5.42 13.06 6.72
C LEU A 259 -4.90 14.50 6.90
N GLU A 260 -4.71 15.23 5.80
CA GLU A 260 -4.20 16.61 5.85
C GLU A 260 -5.28 17.66 6.20
N LYS A 261 -6.58 17.32 6.05
CA LYS A 261 -7.67 18.31 5.99
C LYS A 261 -8.75 18.15 7.05
N SER A 262 -8.76 17.05 7.79
CA SER A 262 -9.81 16.74 8.76
C SER A 262 -9.30 16.87 10.19
N ASP A 263 -10.12 17.44 11.07
CA ASP A 263 -9.83 17.53 12.52
C ASP A 263 -10.14 16.21 13.25
N HIS A 264 -10.90 15.30 12.61
CA HIS A 264 -11.30 14.00 13.17
C HIS A 264 -10.37 12.87 12.72
N VAL A 265 -9.07 13.12 12.81
CA VAL A 265 -8.02 12.17 12.43
C VAL A 265 -7.28 11.72 13.68
N TYR A 266 -7.08 10.41 13.78
CA TYR A 266 -6.36 9.78 14.89
C TYR A 266 -5.25 8.89 14.35
N LEU A 267 -4.29 8.58 15.22
CA LEU A 267 -3.22 7.64 14.99
C LEU A 267 -3.20 6.59 16.10
N LYS A 268 -3.21 5.32 15.72
CA LYS A 268 -2.86 4.19 16.61
C LYS A 268 -1.36 3.98 16.53
N LYS A 269 -0.65 4.10 17.65
CA LYS A 269 0.77 3.71 17.70
C LYS A 269 0.86 2.20 17.60
N CYS A 270 1.79 1.74 16.77
CA CYS A 270 1.95 0.33 16.44
C CYS A 270 3.44 -0.07 16.51
N ASP A 271 3.70 -1.28 16.99
CA ASP A 271 5.05 -1.85 17.14
C ASP A 271 5.21 -3.21 16.44
N PHE A 272 4.33 -3.53 15.48
CA PHE A 272 4.37 -4.81 14.74
C PHE A 272 5.54 -4.98 13.77
N GLY A 273 6.40 -3.96 13.62
CA GLY A 273 7.48 -3.93 12.65
C GLY A 273 6.95 -3.85 11.21
N TRP A 274 7.29 -2.78 10.50
CA TRP A 274 6.72 -2.48 9.20
C TRP A 274 7.77 -1.96 8.24
N ALA A 275 7.60 -2.29 6.96
CA ALA A 275 8.35 -1.64 5.90
C ALA A 275 7.57 -1.64 4.58
N ASP A 276 7.60 -0.49 3.89
CA ASP A 276 7.17 -0.39 2.50
C ASP A 276 8.27 -0.93 1.57
N MET A 277 7.95 -2.01 0.85
CA MET A 277 8.82 -2.66 -0.12
C MET A 277 8.62 -2.10 -1.53
N GLY A 278 8.25 -0.82 -1.66
CA GLY A 278 7.88 -0.14 -2.90
C GLY A 278 9.03 0.31 -3.79
N THR A 279 10.25 0.34 -3.28
CA THR A 279 11.43 0.88 -3.97
C THR A 279 12.67 0.07 -3.63
N TRP A 280 13.69 0.11 -4.52
CA TRP A 280 14.98 -0.51 -4.26
C TRP A 280 15.63 0.02 -2.96
N HIS A 281 15.48 1.32 -2.69
CA HIS A 281 15.92 1.92 -1.43
C HIS A 281 15.22 1.30 -0.22
N GLY A 282 13.88 1.28 -0.22
CA GLY A 282 13.10 0.75 0.91
C GLY A 282 13.41 -0.72 1.19
N ILE A 283 13.63 -1.51 0.14
CA ILE A 283 14.04 -2.91 0.27
C ILE A 283 15.45 -3.01 0.88
N TYR A 284 16.40 -2.22 0.38
CA TYR A 284 17.76 -2.22 0.91
C TYR A 284 17.77 -1.87 2.40
N GLU A 285 17.11 -0.78 2.80
CA GLU A 285 17.06 -0.34 4.19
C GLU A 285 16.37 -1.34 5.13
N ALA A 286 15.39 -2.09 4.63
CA ALA A 286 14.69 -3.09 5.43
C ALA A 286 15.45 -4.43 5.56
N MET A 287 16.32 -4.75 4.62
CA MET A 287 17.00 -6.06 4.54
C MET A 287 18.48 -6.02 4.89
N GLN A 288 19.14 -4.86 4.81
CA GLN A 288 20.56 -4.72 5.15
C GLN A 288 20.83 -5.15 6.60
N LYS A 289 22.01 -5.71 6.83
CA LYS A 289 22.46 -6.17 8.16
C LYS A 289 23.76 -5.48 8.53
N ALA A 290 24.05 -5.40 9.82
CA ALA A 290 25.27 -4.75 10.30
C ALA A 290 26.55 -5.45 9.81
N ASP A 291 26.53 -6.80 9.73
CA ASP A 291 27.69 -7.61 9.35
C ASP A 291 27.73 -7.99 7.85
N ASP A 292 26.70 -7.62 7.09
CA ASP A 292 26.60 -7.83 5.63
C ASP A 292 25.76 -6.72 5.00
N ASP A 293 26.46 -5.77 4.36
CA ASP A 293 25.88 -4.56 3.79
C ASP A 293 25.32 -4.78 2.37
N ASN A 294 25.57 -5.92 1.75
CA ASN A 294 24.96 -6.27 0.48
C ASN A 294 23.61 -6.97 0.70
N VAL A 295 22.60 -6.53 -0.03
CA VAL A 295 21.27 -7.15 -0.04
C VAL A 295 21.12 -8.03 -1.28
N VAL A 296 21.28 -9.34 -1.11
CA VAL A 296 21.05 -10.32 -2.18
C VAL A 296 19.64 -10.89 -2.07
N ILE A 297 18.81 -10.69 -3.10
CA ILE A 297 17.40 -11.06 -3.11
C ILE A 297 17.20 -12.26 -4.00
N ASN A 298 16.98 -13.42 -3.37
CA ASN A 298 16.54 -14.64 -4.06
C ASN A 298 17.41 -15.02 -5.27
N SER A 299 18.74 -14.87 -5.14
CA SER A 299 19.72 -14.96 -6.23
C SER A 299 20.95 -15.76 -5.81
N ASP A 300 21.66 -16.35 -6.77
CA ASP A 300 22.96 -17.00 -6.56
C ASP A 300 24.10 -16.07 -7.03
N VAL A 301 24.87 -15.53 -6.08
CA VAL A 301 25.83 -14.46 -6.33
C VAL A 301 27.11 -14.69 -5.52
N HIS A 302 28.26 -14.56 -6.19
CA HIS A 302 29.55 -14.41 -5.53
C HIS A 302 29.94 -12.93 -5.47
N LEU A 303 30.18 -12.44 -4.25
CA LEU A 303 30.58 -11.06 -3.98
C LEU A 303 32.04 -11.01 -3.55
N GLU A 304 32.81 -10.13 -4.19
CA GLU A 304 34.21 -9.88 -3.84
C GLU A 304 34.44 -8.36 -3.70
N ASN A 305 34.99 -7.91 -2.57
CA ASN A 305 35.29 -6.49 -2.30
C ASN A 305 34.13 -5.54 -2.71
N SER A 306 32.88 -5.92 -2.42
CA SER A 306 31.68 -5.21 -2.84
C SER A 306 30.84 -4.85 -1.62
N HIS A 307 30.26 -3.66 -1.61
CA HIS A 307 29.65 -3.05 -0.42
C HIS A 307 28.35 -2.29 -0.76
N ASN A 308 27.42 -2.20 0.18
CA ASN A 308 26.19 -1.42 0.09
C ASN A 308 25.33 -1.66 -1.17
N ASN A 309 25.40 -2.84 -1.80
CA ASN A 309 24.69 -3.13 -3.04
C ASN A 309 23.33 -3.77 -2.78
N ILE A 310 22.45 -3.73 -3.78
CA ILE A 310 21.24 -4.54 -3.84
C ILE A 310 21.23 -5.34 -5.14
N ILE A 311 21.10 -6.66 -5.04
CA ILE A 311 21.35 -7.59 -6.15
C ILE A 311 20.15 -8.53 -6.28
N LYS A 312 19.57 -8.58 -7.47
CA LYS A 312 18.51 -9.51 -7.83
C LYS A 312 18.70 -10.00 -9.26
N VAL A 313 19.14 -11.24 -9.43
CA VAL A 313 19.25 -11.92 -10.72
C VAL A 313 18.38 -13.18 -10.72
N PRO A 314 17.96 -13.68 -11.90
CA PRO A 314 17.22 -14.94 -11.99
C PRO A 314 17.96 -16.10 -11.32
N LYS A 315 17.22 -17.02 -10.67
CA LYS A 315 17.81 -18.17 -9.94
C LYS A 315 18.59 -19.13 -10.81
N ASP A 316 18.27 -19.19 -12.10
CA ASP A 316 18.96 -20.00 -13.09
C ASP A 316 20.23 -19.33 -13.62
N ARG A 317 20.62 -18.18 -13.04
CA ARG A 317 21.86 -17.47 -13.33
C ARG A 317 22.72 -17.33 -12.09
N PHE A 318 24.01 -17.55 -12.29
CA PHE A 318 25.05 -17.25 -11.31
C PHE A 318 25.73 -15.94 -11.67
N ALA A 319 25.81 -15.00 -10.72
CA ALA A 319 26.47 -13.71 -10.91
C ALA A 319 27.76 -13.61 -10.08
N VAL A 320 28.79 -12.98 -10.66
CA VAL A 320 30.01 -12.59 -9.94
C VAL A 320 30.08 -11.07 -9.95
N VAL A 321 30.10 -10.47 -8.76
CA VAL A 321 30.13 -9.02 -8.58
C VAL A 321 31.35 -8.67 -7.74
N SER A 322 32.24 -7.86 -8.33
CA SER A 322 33.50 -7.47 -7.69
C SER A 322 33.70 -5.95 -7.76
N GLY A 323 34.12 -5.34 -6.64
CA GLY A 323 34.46 -3.92 -6.55
C GLY A 323 33.28 -2.93 -6.64
N LEU A 324 32.03 -3.37 -6.55
CA LEU A 324 30.87 -2.46 -6.58
C LEU A 324 30.56 -1.93 -5.19
N ASP A 325 30.36 -0.62 -5.09
CA ASP A 325 29.91 0.04 -3.86
C ASP A 325 28.68 0.91 -4.13
N GLY A 326 27.55 0.58 -3.50
CA GLY A 326 26.32 1.37 -3.58
C GLY A 326 25.59 1.27 -4.91
N TYR A 327 25.51 0.07 -5.51
CA TYR A 327 24.83 -0.18 -6.78
C TYR A 327 23.58 -1.07 -6.63
N ILE A 328 22.63 -0.87 -7.54
CA ILE A 328 21.57 -1.80 -7.88
C ILE A 328 22.08 -2.66 -9.04
N VAL A 329 22.05 -3.98 -8.88
CA VAL A 329 22.31 -4.96 -9.94
C VAL A 329 21.07 -5.84 -10.06
N ALA A 330 20.22 -5.56 -11.04
CA ALA A 330 18.94 -6.22 -11.18
C ALA A 330 18.74 -6.75 -12.61
N GLU A 331 18.33 -8.00 -12.76
CA GLU A 331 18.09 -8.61 -14.05
C GLU A 331 16.72 -9.28 -14.09
N GLU A 332 15.96 -9.05 -15.17
CA GLU A 332 14.68 -9.70 -15.42
C GLU A 332 14.37 -9.74 -16.92
N GLY A 333 14.14 -10.95 -17.44
CA GLY A 333 13.82 -11.18 -18.85
C GLY A 333 14.89 -10.65 -19.80
N ASN A 334 14.55 -9.63 -20.58
CA ASN A 334 15.42 -9.01 -21.59
C ASN A 334 16.19 -7.78 -21.09
N VAL A 335 16.20 -7.50 -19.77
CA VAL A 335 16.86 -6.31 -19.20
C VAL A 335 17.81 -6.69 -18.07
N LEU A 336 19.03 -6.17 -18.15
CA LEU A 336 19.97 -6.03 -17.05
C LEU A 336 20.10 -4.55 -16.68
N LEU A 337 19.81 -4.20 -15.44
CA LEU A 337 19.99 -2.89 -14.86
C LEU A 337 21.19 -2.91 -13.92
N ILE A 338 22.13 -2.02 -14.18
CA ILE A 338 23.24 -1.70 -13.26
C ILE A 338 23.28 -0.18 -13.11
N CYS A 339 22.93 0.33 -11.93
CA CYS A 339 22.97 1.76 -11.66
C CYS A 339 23.28 2.04 -10.19
N LYS A 340 23.68 3.28 -9.87
CA LYS A 340 23.85 3.67 -8.47
C LYS A 340 22.53 3.58 -7.71
N LYS A 341 22.60 3.14 -6.45
CA LYS A 341 21.51 3.22 -5.48
C LYS A 341 21.35 4.68 -5.06
N GLU A 342 20.11 5.11 -4.93
CA GLU A 342 19.71 6.40 -4.37
C GLU A 342 18.65 6.16 -3.30
N ASP A 343 18.33 7.21 -2.56
CA ASP A 343 17.30 7.21 -1.52
C ASP A 343 15.88 7.37 -2.08
N SER A 344 15.76 7.45 -3.40
CA SER A 344 14.49 7.60 -4.09
C SER A 344 14.43 6.73 -5.35
N SER A 345 13.23 6.58 -5.90
CA SER A 345 13.02 5.92 -7.20
C SER A 345 13.13 6.89 -8.39
N ALA A 346 13.70 8.08 -8.22
CA ALA A 346 13.80 9.10 -9.27
C ALA A 346 14.64 8.62 -10.47
N LEU A 347 15.84 8.08 -10.25
CA LEU A 347 16.66 7.52 -11.33
C LEU A 347 15.97 6.38 -12.06
N ILE A 348 15.35 5.45 -11.33
CA ILE A 348 14.62 4.33 -11.95
C ILE A 348 13.51 4.83 -12.86
N ARG A 349 12.68 5.78 -12.38
CA ARG A 349 11.64 6.41 -13.21
C ARG A 349 12.21 7.09 -14.44
N LYS A 350 13.33 7.80 -14.29
CA LYS A 350 14.04 8.44 -15.40
C LYS A 350 14.48 7.39 -16.43
N TYR A 351 15.13 6.30 -16.01
CA TYR A 351 15.59 5.24 -16.92
C TYR A 351 14.43 4.56 -17.63
N VAL A 352 13.35 4.21 -16.92
CA VAL A 352 12.13 3.66 -17.50
C VAL A 352 11.57 4.59 -18.58
N ALA A 353 11.45 5.89 -18.31
CA ALA A 353 10.95 6.87 -19.28
C ALA A 353 11.88 6.99 -20.51
N GLU A 354 13.20 7.08 -20.29
CA GLU A 354 14.17 7.18 -21.38
C GLU A 354 14.20 5.93 -22.27
N VAL A 355 14.14 4.74 -21.68
CA VAL A 355 14.09 3.47 -22.41
C VAL A 355 12.79 3.37 -23.19
N GLN A 356 11.66 3.74 -22.57
CA GLN A 356 10.35 3.74 -23.25
C GLN A 356 10.36 4.63 -24.50
N ILE A 357 10.94 5.84 -24.40
CA ILE A 357 11.05 6.78 -25.53
C ILE A 357 11.97 6.22 -26.64
N LYS A 358 13.11 5.62 -26.28
CA LYS A 358 14.14 5.19 -27.24
C LYS A 358 13.86 3.83 -27.88
N LYS A 359 13.17 2.93 -27.17
CA LYS A 359 13.06 1.51 -27.51
C LYS A 359 11.62 0.98 -27.49
N GLY A 360 10.63 1.80 -27.13
CA GLY A 360 9.24 1.36 -27.01
C GLY A 360 8.99 0.57 -25.72
N ASN A 361 7.90 -0.20 -25.70
CA ASN A 361 7.40 -0.87 -24.50
C ASN A 361 8.04 -2.25 -24.23
N ASP A 362 8.84 -2.80 -25.16
CA ASP A 362 9.39 -4.16 -25.06
C ASP A 362 10.31 -4.38 -23.84
N PHE A 363 10.84 -3.29 -23.27
CA PHE A 363 11.78 -3.31 -22.16
C PHE A 363 11.19 -2.75 -20.85
N ILE A 364 9.91 -2.38 -20.81
CA ILE A 364 9.28 -1.66 -19.69
C ILE A 364 8.31 -2.52 -18.88
#